data_AF-A0A0J7KGY0-F1
#
_entry.id   AF-A0A0J7KGY0-F1
#
_cell.length_a   1.000
_cell.length_b   1.000
_cell.length_c   1.000
_cell.angle_alpha   90.00
_cell.angle_beta   90.00
_cell.angle_gamma   90.00
#
_symmetry.space_group_name_H-M   'P 1'
#
loop_
_entity.id
_entity.type
_entity.pdbx_description
1 polymer ?
#
loop_
_entity_poly.entity_id
_entity_poly.type
_entity_poly.pdbx_seq_one_letter_code
_entity_poly.pdbx_strand_id
1 'polypeptide(L)'
;MAHIFNICLKNGEFSYNWKCAYLVLIPKAGKPDASETPKARPICLINELGKTFERVLAERIFLWQMDNSGSDLSNNQFGFRKNRSTCDALLLIKRITSSAVKNEGLAFIVSLDISNAFNSIPWRVIREAFRRKSFPP
;
A
#
# COMPACT_ATOMS: atom_id res chain seq x y z
N MET A 1 -19.91 17.29 -5.55
CA MET A 1 -18.75 16.38 -5.43
C MET A 1 -19.14 14.91 -5.37
N ALA A 2 -19.87 14.45 -4.34
CA ALA A 2 -20.28 13.04 -4.22
C ALA A 2 -21.01 12.48 -5.45
N HIS A 3 -21.94 13.27 -6.03
CA HIS A 3 -22.65 12.90 -7.25
C HIS A 3 -21.70 12.58 -8.43
N ILE A 4 -20.68 13.42 -8.65
CA ILE A 4 -19.70 13.24 -9.74
C ILE A 4 -18.90 11.95 -9.51
N PHE A 5 -18.40 11.73 -8.29
CA PHE A 5 -17.65 10.52 -7.97
C PHE A 5 -18.48 9.25 -8.13
N ASN A 6 -19.76 9.28 -7.77
CA ASN A 6 -20.66 8.15 -7.96
C ASN A 6 -20.88 7.84 -9.44
N ILE A 7 -21.01 8.88 -10.30
CA ILE A 7 -21.07 8.69 -11.76
C ILE A 7 -19.77 8.08 -12.27
N CYS A 8 -18.61 8.61 -11.84
CA CYS A 8 -17.30 8.08 -12.24
C CYS A 8 -17.14 6.60 -11.87
N LEU A 9 -17.57 6.22 -10.67
CA LEU A 9 -17.54 4.84 -10.18
C LEU A 9 -18.47 3.94 -11.00
N LYS A 10 -19.73 4.37 -11.20
CA LYS A 10 -20.72 3.61 -11.94
C LYS A 10 -20.29 3.35 -13.38
N ASN A 11 -19.67 4.35 -14.02
CA ASN A 11 -19.30 4.27 -15.43
C ASN A 11 -17.86 3.76 -15.63
N GLY A 12 -17.03 3.73 -14.59
CA GLY A 12 -15.59 3.45 -14.71
C GLY A 12 -14.81 4.55 -15.45
N GLU A 13 -15.38 5.74 -15.57
CA GLU A 13 -14.85 6.85 -16.37
C GLU A 13 -14.53 8.06 -15.48
N PHE A 14 -13.35 8.64 -15.70
CA PHE A 14 -12.84 9.76 -14.93
C PHE A 14 -12.15 10.77 -15.84
N SER A 15 -12.21 12.04 -15.45
CA SER A 15 -11.68 13.16 -16.22
C SER A 15 -10.20 12.94 -16.57
N TYR A 16 -9.83 13.28 -17.80
CA TYR A 16 -8.44 13.23 -18.27
C TYR A 16 -7.49 13.97 -17.33
N ASN A 17 -7.88 15.15 -16.84
CA ASN A 17 -7.04 15.95 -15.95
C ASN A 17 -6.70 15.26 -14.63
N TRP A 18 -7.52 14.30 -14.18
CA TRP A 18 -7.29 13.53 -12.96
C TRP A 18 -6.27 12.39 -13.19
N LYS A 19 -5.99 12.06 -14.46
CA LYS A 19 -5.00 11.07 -14.90
C LYS A 19 -3.61 11.69 -15.11
N CYS A 20 -3.54 13.01 -15.24
CA CYS A 20 -2.29 13.75 -15.40
C CYS A 20 -1.64 13.98 -14.03
N ALA A 21 -0.33 13.74 -13.96
CA ALA A 21 0.44 13.94 -12.74
C ALA A 21 1.72 14.75 -13.01
N TYR A 22 2.08 15.61 -12.06
CA TYR A 22 3.40 16.22 -12.01
C TYR A 22 4.38 15.25 -11.36
N LEU A 23 5.41 14.83 -12.09
CA LEU A 23 6.45 13.95 -11.57
C LEU A 23 7.49 14.76 -10.80
N VAL A 24 7.63 14.47 -9.51
CA VAL A 24 8.65 15.06 -8.64
C VAL A 24 9.64 13.97 -8.23
N LEU A 25 10.93 14.23 -8.41
CA LEU A 25 12.01 13.32 -8.01
C LEU A 25 12.55 13.76 -6.64
N ILE A 26 12.31 12.96 -5.61
CA ILE A 26 12.86 13.21 -4.28
C ILE A 26 14.17 12.45 -4.12
N PRO A 27 15.32 13.10 -3.89
CA PRO A 27 16.59 12.41 -3.68
C PRO A 27 16.50 11.42 -2.51
N LYS A 28 17.08 10.21 -2.65
CA LYS A 28 17.30 9.33 -1.50
C LYS A 28 18.33 9.98 -0.57
N ALA A 29 18.16 9.82 0.74
CA ALA A 29 19.14 10.26 1.72
C ALA A 29 20.43 9.45 1.59
N GLY A 30 21.58 10.12 1.64
CA GLY A 30 22.92 9.54 1.49
C GLY A 30 23.80 10.40 0.55
N LYS A 31 25.12 10.38 0.75
CA LYS A 31 26.05 10.95 -0.24
C LYS A 31 26.07 10.00 -1.45
N PRO A 32 25.72 10.44 -2.67
CA PRO A 32 25.96 9.61 -3.84
C PRO A 32 27.46 9.42 -4.00
N ASP A 33 27.90 8.19 -4.29
CA ASP A 33 29.24 8.00 -4.83
C ASP A 33 29.36 8.84 -6.11
N ALA A 34 30.49 9.52 -6.28
CA ALA A 34 30.68 10.52 -7.34
C ALA A 34 30.51 9.97 -8.77
N SER A 35 30.45 8.64 -8.93
CA SER A 35 30.24 7.92 -10.18
C SER A 35 28.80 7.46 -10.44
N GLU A 36 27.88 7.56 -9.48
CA GLU A 36 26.48 7.11 -9.65
C GLU A 36 25.49 8.26 -9.79
N THR A 37 24.54 8.13 -10.73
CA THR A 37 23.35 9.00 -10.75
C THR A 37 22.59 8.88 -9.43
N PRO A 38 22.26 10.00 -8.75
CA PRO A 38 21.56 9.97 -7.48
C PRO A 38 20.25 9.19 -7.57
N LYS A 39 20.11 8.13 -6.76
CA LYS A 39 18.87 7.36 -6.68
C LYS A 39 17.76 8.28 -6.13
N ALA A 40 16.67 8.44 -6.87
CA ALA A 40 15.52 9.23 -6.45
C ALA A 40 14.28 8.35 -6.17
N ARG A 41 13.35 8.89 -5.37
CA ARG A 41 12.00 8.38 -5.20
C ARG A 41 11.07 9.24 -6.07
N PRO A 42 10.54 8.71 -7.18
CA PRO A 42 9.53 9.44 -7.95
C PRO A 42 8.22 9.52 -7.17
N ILE A 43 7.59 10.69 -7.17
CA ILE A 43 6.24 10.92 -6.67
C ILE A 43 5.42 11.56 -7.79
N CYS A 44 4.25 10.99 -8.06
CA CYS A 44 3.27 11.53 -9.00
C CYS A 44 2.24 12.37 -8.23
N LEU A 45 2.22 13.68 -8.47
CA LEU A 45 1.26 14.60 -7.88
C LEU A 45 0.11 14.87 -8.85
N ILE A 46 -1.04 14.26 -8.60
CA ILE A 46 -2.28 14.55 -9.33
C ILE A 46 -3.01 15.76 -8.73
N ASN A 47 -4.03 16.29 -9.41
CA ASN A 47 -4.81 17.41 -8.88
C ASN A 47 -5.68 17.01 -7.65
N GLU A 48 -6.19 18.01 -6.94
CA GLU A 48 -6.95 17.81 -5.69
C GLU A 48 -8.24 17.00 -5.87
N LEU A 49 -8.91 17.10 -7.02
CA LEU A 49 -10.10 16.30 -7.31
C LEU A 49 -9.74 14.81 -7.46
N GLY A 50 -8.66 14.52 -8.17
CA GLY A 50 -8.11 13.17 -8.32
C GLY A 50 -7.68 12.60 -6.97
N LYS A 51 -6.93 13.36 -6.16
CA LYS A 51 -6.53 12.94 -4.80
C LYS A 51 -7.73 12.65 -3.91
N THR A 52 -8.75 13.51 -3.97
CA THR A 52 -9.98 13.32 -3.19
C THR A 52 -10.70 12.04 -3.63
N PHE A 53 -10.76 11.77 -4.93
CA PHE A 53 -11.35 10.55 -5.45
C PHE A 53 -10.56 9.29 -5.04
N GLU A 54 -9.23 9.32 -5.12
CA GLU A 54 -8.37 8.24 -4.61
C GLU A 54 -8.61 7.98 -3.12
N ARG A 55 -8.79 9.03 -2.31
CA ARG A 55 -9.11 8.89 -0.89
C ARG A 55 -10.47 8.21 -0.66
N VAL A 56 -11.47 8.55 -1.47
CA VAL A 56 -12.79 7.86 -1.43
C VAL A 56 -12.63 6.38 -1.79
N LEU A 57 -11.85 6.05 -2.83
CA LEU A 57 -11.58 4.66 -3.22
C LEU A 57 -10.86 3.89 -2.11
N ALA A 58 -9.81 4.48 -1.53
CA ALA A 58 -9.07 3.87 -0.43
C ALA A 58 -9.98 3.58 0.77
N GLU A 59 -10.83 4.53 1.14
CA GLU A 59 -11.78 4.35 2.24
C GLU A 59 -12.80 3.25 1.94
N ARG A 60 -13.35 3.17 0.72
CA ARG A 60 -14.24 2.07 0.30
C ARG A 60 -13.55 0.72 0.42
N ILE A 61 -12.28 0.61 0.00
CA ILE A 61 -11.49 -0.62 0.14
C ILE A 61 -11.31 -0.98 1.61
N PHE A 62 -10.97 -0.02 2.47
CA PHE A 62 -10.79 -0.28 3.90
C PHE A 62 -12.08 -0.74 4.58
N LEU A 63 -13.19 -0.06 4.35
CA LEU A 63 -14.49 -0.44 4.92
C LEU A 63 -14.89 -1.85 4.47
N TRP A 64 -14.76 -2.13 3.17
CA TRP A 64 -15.02 -3.47 2.65
C TRP A 64 -14.13 -4.53 3.32
N GLN A 65 -12.83 -4.26 3.51
CA GLN A 65 -11.91 -5.18 4.18
C GLN A 65 -12.28 -5.46 5.63
N MET A 66 -12.85 -4.47 6.33
CA MET A 66 -13.30 -4.62 7.72
C MET A 66 -14.57 -5.45 7.83
N ASP A 67 -15.51 -5.26 6.91
CA ASP A 67 -16.82 -5.89 6.96
C ASP A 67 -16.85 -7.28 6.30
N ASN A 68 -15.82 -7.65 5.54
CA ASN A 68 -15.79 -8.90 4.76
C ASN A 68 -14.62 -9.80 5.16
N SER A 69 -14.95 -11.01 5.62
CA SER A 69 -13.98 -12.08 5.89
C SER A 69 -13.24 -12.54 4.62
N GLY A 70 -13.84 -12.34 3.44
CA GLY A 70 -13.21 -12.59 2.13
C GLY A 70 -12.04 -11.67 1.79
N SER A 71 -11.75 -10.66 2.62
CA SER A 71 -10.57 -9.81 2.46
C SER A 71 -9.26 -10.56 2.69
N ASP A 72 -9.27 -11.63 3.49
CA ASP A 72 -8.16 -12.57 3.72
C ASP A 72 -6.80 -11.87 3.93
N LEU A 73 -6.80 -10.78 4.70
CA LEU A 73 -5.58 -10.11 5.11
C LEU A 73 -4.99 -10.84 6.31
N SER A 74 -3.73 -11.25 6.23
CA SER A 74 -3.02 -11.88 7.34
C SER A 74 -3.10 -11.02 8.60
N ASN A 75 -3.30 -11.68 9.75
CA ASN A 75 -3.26 -11.03 11.07
C ASN A 75 -1.87 -10.42 11.37
N ASN A 76 -0.83 -10.89 10.69
CA ASN A 76 0.54 -10.39 10.80
C ASN A 76 0.88 -9.33 9.72
N GLN A 77 -0.12 -8.85 8.96
CA GLN A 77 0.02 -7.69 8.08
C GLN A 77 -0.16 -6.41 8.92
N PHE A 78 0.91 -5.65 9.15
CA PHE A 78 0.85 -4.42 9.94
C PHE A 78 0.85 -3.15 9.09
N GLY A 79 1.52 -3.18 7.94
CA GLY A 79 1.60 -2.04 7.02
C GLY A 79 0.27 -1.75 6.33
N PHE A 80 -0.03 -0.47 6.12
CA PHE A 80 -1.20 0.03 5.39
C PHE A 80 -2.54 -0.52 5.92
N ARG A 81 -2.63 -0.77 7.22
CA ARG A 81 -3.84 -1.28 7.88
C ARG A 81 -4.37 -0.26 8.89
N LYS A 82 -5.69 -0.04 8.89
CA LYS A 82 -6.35 0.69 9.98
C LYS A 82 -6.13 -0.05 11.30
N ASN A 83 -5.87 0.72 12.36
CA ASN A 83 -5.67 0.21 13.73
C ASN A 83 -4.52 -0.81 13.87
N ARG A 84 -3.49 -0.69 13.03
CA ARG A 84 -2.23 -1.43 13.13
C ARG A 84 -1.07 -0.47 12.92
N SER A 85 0.04 -0.73 13.60
CA SER A 85 1.21 0.14 13.62
C SER A 85 2.51 -0.67 13.50
N THR A 86 3.61 0.03 13.26
CA THR A 86 4.96 -0.54 13.35
C THR A 86 5.29 -1.00 14.77
N CYS A 87 4.72 -0.35 15.79
CA CYS A 87 4.87 -0.77 17.19
C CYS A 87 4.26 -2.16 17.42
N ASP A 88 3.08 -2.44 16.86
CA ASP A 88 2.44 -3.76 16.98
C ASP A 88 3.31 -4.86 16.36
N ALA A 89 3.90 -4.58 15.19
CA ALA A 89 4.83 -5.49 14.54
C ALA A 89 6.07 -5.77 15.41
N LEU A 90 6.64 -4.72 16.01
CA LEU A 90 7.81 -4.84 16.88
C LEU A 90 7.49 -5.62 18.16
N LEU A 91 6.32 -5.40 18.76
CA LEU A 91 5.86 -6.14 19.93
C LEU A 91 5.69 -7.63 19.62
N LEU A 92 5.15 -7.98 18.45
CA LEU A 92 5.05 -9.36 18.00
C LEU A 92 6.44 -10.01 17.89
N ILE A 93 7.39 -9.34 17.22
CA ILE A 93 8.76 -9.84 17.09
C ILE A 93 9.38 -10.04 18.46
N LYS A 94 9.30 -9.03 19.34
CA LYS A 94 9.83 -9.09 20.71
C LYS A 94 9.25 -10.28 21.48
N ARG A 95 7.95 -10.52 21.38
CA ARG A 95 7.28 -11.66 22.03
C ARG A 95 7.83 -12.99 21.53
N ILE A 96 7.98 -13.15 20.21
CA ILE A 96 8.51 -14.37 19.59
C ILE A 96 9.94 -14.61 20.05
N THR A 97 10.81 -13.59 19.98
CA THR A 97 12.23 -13.72 20.37
C THR A 97 12.38 -13.98 21.87
N SER A 98 11.63 -13.27 22.72
CA SER A 98 11.66 -13.50 24.18
C SER A 98 11.21 -14.91 24.54
N SER A 99 10.19 -15.43 23.86
CA SER A 99 9.70 -16.80 24.11
C SER A 99 10.71 -17.86 23.70
N ALA A 100 11.42 -17.66 22.59
CA ALA A 100 12.46 -18.59 22.14
C ALA A 100 13.61 -18.66 23.15
N VAL A 101 14.12 -17.50 23.58
CA VAL A 101 15.21 -17.41 24.56
C VAL A 101 14.81 -18.00 25.91
N LYS A 102 13.58 -17.75 26.38
CA LYS A 102 13.09 -18.31 27.65
C LYS A 102 13.06 -19.84 27.65
N ASN A 103 12.85 -20.46 26.50
CA ASN A 103 12.83 -21.91 26.33
C ASN A 103 14.20 -22.47 25.92
N GLU A 104 15.29 -21.73 26.21
CA GLU A 104 16.68 -22.09 25.87
C GLU A 104 16.90 -22.33 24.36
N GLY A 105 16.01 -21.81 23.52
CA GLY A 105 16.05 -21.92 22.07
C GLY A 105 16.69 -20.71 21.39
N LEU A 106 16.85 -20.81 20.07
CA LEU A 106 17.36 -19.74 19.21
C LEU A 106 16.24 -19.17 18.33
N ALA A 107 16.31 -17.86 18.07
CA ALA A 107 15.42 -17.17 17.14
C ALA A 107 16.23 -16.52 16.02
N PHE A 108 15.81 -16.74 14.78
CA PHE A 108 16.41 -16.14 13.59
C PHE A 108 15.38 -15.22 12.91
N ILE A 109 15.83 -14.08 12.40
CA ILE A 109 15.01 -13.15 11.63
C ILE A 109 15.52 -13.12 10.20
N VAL A 110 14.64 -13.40 9.25
CA VAL A 110 14.90 -13.23 7.82
C VAL A 110 14.12 -12.02 7.35
N SER A 111 14.82 -11.02 6.82
CA SER A 111 14.22 -9.82 6.24
C SER A 111 14.19 -9.93 4.72
N LEU A 112 13.04 -9.60 4.12
CA LEU A 112 12.83 -9.60 2.67
C LEU A 112 12.33 -8.22 2.25
N ASP A 113 12.88 -7.69 1.17
CA ASP A 113 12.44 -6.43 0.56
C ASP A 113 12.16 -6.64 -0.93
N ILE A 114 11.02 -6.13 -1.41
CA ILE A 114 10.62 -6.25 -2.81
C ILE A 114 11.12 -5.02 -3.56
N SER A 115 12.05 -5.25 -4.49
CA SER A 115 12.55 -4.19 -5.36
C SER A 115 11.44 -3.57 -6.20
N ASN A 116 11.29 -2.25 -6.08
CA ASN A 116 10.37 -1.45 -6.89
C ASN A 116 8.89 -1.91 -6.83
N ALA A 117 8.44 -2.40 -5.67
CA ALA A 117 7.15 -3.08 -5.50
C ALA A 117 5.95 -2.39 -6.20
N PHE A 118 5.74 -1.09 -6.00
CA PHE A 118 4.57 -0.38 -6.55
C PHE A 118 4.58 -0.30 -8.09
N ASN A 119 5.75 -0.17 -8.72
CA ASN A 119 5.86 -0.07 -10.16
C ASN A 119 5.94 -1.45 -10.83
N SER A 120 6.25 -2.50 -10.07
CA SER A 120 6.42 -3.86 -10.59
C SER A 120 5.12 -4.68 -10.65
N ILE A 121 4.03 -4.24 -10.01
CA ILE A 121 2.78 -5.02 -9.94
C ILE A 121 1.94 -4.81 -11.22
N PRO A 122 1.64 -5.87 -12.00
CA PRO A 122 0.81 -5.72 -13.20
C PRO A 122 -0.66 -5.46 -12.85
N TRP A 123 -1.29 -4.49 -13.53
CA TRP A 123 -2.71 -4.16 -13.35
C TRP A 123 -3.66 -5.36 -13.50
N ARG A 124 -3.31 -6.34 -14.34
CA ARG A 124 -4.09 -7.59 -14.50
C ARG A 124 -4.19 -8.34 -13.18
N VAL A 125 -3.12 -8.42 -12.41
CA VAL A 125 -3.07 -9.13 -11.13
C VAL A 125 -3.93 -8.42 -10.08
N ILE A 126 -3.90 -7.09 -10.06
CA ILE A 126 -4.74 -6.28 -9.15
C ILE A 126 -6.24 -6.52 -9.46
N ARG A 127 -6.62 -6.45 -10.74
CA ARG A 127 -8.01 -6.71 -11.17
C ARG A 127 -8.45 -8.12 -10.82
N GLU A 128 -7.59 -9.12 -11.02
CA GLU A 128 -7.90 -10.50 -10.69
C GLU A 128 -8.04 -10.71 -9.18
N ALA A 129 -7.21 -10.05 -8.38
CA ALA A 129 -7.34 -10.07 -6.92
C ALA A 129 -8.67 -9.47 -6.46
N PHE A 130 -9.13 -8.36 -7.06
CA PHE A 130 -10.45 -7.80 -6.74
C PHE A 130 -11.59 -8.75 -7.13
N ARG A 131 -11.54 -9.38 -8.31
CA ARG A 131 -12.56 -10.36 -8.73
C ARG A 131 -12.60 -11.57 -7.82
N ARG A 132 -11.45 -12.18 -7.53
CA ARG A 132 -11.34 -13.35 -6.64
C ARG A 132 -11.87 -13.05 -5.23
N LYS A 133 -11.68 -11.83 -4.76
CA LYS A 133 -12.17 -11.36 -3.46
C LYS A 133 -13.61 -10.88 -3.49
N SER A 134 -14.29 -10.90 -4.64
CA SER A 134 -15.64 -10.35 -4.82
C SER A 134 -15.76 -8.90 -4.34
N PHE A 135 -14.71 -8.09 -4.55
CA PHE A 135 -14.77 -6.67 -4.25
C PHE A 135 -15.76 -5.99 -5.20
N PRO A 136 -16.71 -5.18 -4.69
CA PRO A 136 -17.70 -4.53 -5.53
C PRO A 136 -17.06 -3.53 -6.50
N PRO A 137 -17.66 -3.32 -7.68
CA PRO A 137 -17.21 -2.31 -8.62
C PRO A 137 -17.27 -0.88 -8.07
#